data_AF-A0A952TET8-F1
#
_entry.id   AF-A0A952TET8-F1
#
_cell.length_a   1.000
_cell.length_b   1.000
_cell.length_c   1.000
_cell.angle_alpha   90.00
_cell.angle_beta   90.00
_cell.angle_gamma   90.00
#
_symmetry.space_group_name_H-M   'P 1'
#
loop_
_entity.id
_entity.type
_entity.pdbx_description
1 polymer ?
#
loop_
_entity_poly.entity_id
_entity_poly.type
_entity_poly.pdbx_seq_one_letter_code
_entity_poly.pdbx_strand_id
1 'polypeptide(L)'
;MTLEQLDLFYRDATDVLSKYCDEGVVFTPVHEAAALIAPILKRLPKTGTIRILEPSSGTGNLILAILNILSSRNVAPSRVQIISCELNGQYLKLQKQVVSENFKRWEKSISFVQGDFLEKFQDESKFDCVVMNPPWVGYRNISAKDKNYIKQKFSLSGQFDLLDPFVLKCFQLLRAEGEMALFLPDKVLSSHQPSNSINLIKPLCSSFESKVLPLTFFDGVQHESVFISLERSKKNLVSIPSKKRSMEATIGDHFHLFRGFEISGRSSSHLVSERSQALDPRRPFISGQEMQVSGELNLETPRYISKKVPSSLIKSHFDYVGPAVLVRKTGSPVRVSFVDELPHVSQVVFVIVPKQLNSQSKKLLKQIASYLQSPAGQKLLSKNSGKLERSLFPYVTISDIKNVELAANAIDLSLLKKAA
;
A
#
# COMPACT_ATOMS: atom_id res chain seq x y z
N MET A 1 24.31 31.51 3.57
CA MET A 1 22.89 31.90 3.40
C MET A 1 22.10 31.53 4.64
N THR A 2 21.06 32.29 5.00
CA THR A 2 20.04 31.83 5.97
C THR A 2 19.25 30.66 5.37
N LEU A 3 18.45 29.95 6.19
CA LEU A 3 17.60 28.88 5.67
C LEU A 3 16.56 29.42 4.68
N GLU A 4 15.94 30.59 4.94
CA GLU A 4 14.96 31.15 4.00
C GLU A 4 15.62 31.59 2.68
N GLN A 5 16.88 32.06 2.73
CA GLN A 5 17.64 32.38 1.52
C GLN A 5 17.96 31.13 0.69
N LEU A 6 18.23 29.99 1.33
CA LEU A 6 18.41 28.72 0.64
C LEU A 6 17.09 28.28 -0.02
N ASP A 7 15.96 28.40 0.67
CA ASP A 7 14.66 28.07 0.10
C ASP A 7 14.33 28.91 -1.14
N LEU A 8 14.59 30.21 -1.10
CA LEU A 8 14.39 31.09 -2.25
C LEU A 8 15.30 30.68 -3.42
N PHE A 9 16.58 30.43 -3.16
CA PHE A 9 17.54 29.95 -4.17
C PHE A 9 17.10 28.64 -4.81
N TYR A 10 16.60 27.69 -4.01
CA TYR A 10 16.14 26.41 -4.55
C TYR A 10 14.84 26.54 -5.30
N ARG A 11 13.93 27.43 -4.93
CA ARG A 11 12.73 27.70 -5.71
C ARG A 11 13.10 28.13 -7.14
N ASP A 12 14.02 29.09 -7.26
CA ASP A 12 14.53 29.55 -8.56
C ASP A 12 15.31 28.44 -9.32
N ALA A 13 16.16 27.70 -8.63
CA ALA A 13 16.96 26.63 -9.24
C ALA A 13 16.10 25.44 -9.69
N THR A 14 15.09 25.06 -8.89
CA THR A 14 14.15 23.98 -9.20
C THR A 14 13.21 24.38 -10.33
N ASP A 15 12.81 25.64 -10.47
CA ASP A 15 12.07 26.10 -11.65
C ASP A 15 12.88 25.93 -12.94
N VAL A 16 14.18 26.23 -12.92
CA VAL A 16 15.07 25.99 -14.06
C VAL A 16 15.27 24.48 -14.31
N LEU A 17 15.41 23.71 -13.23
CA LEU A 17 15.67 22.28 -13.26
C LEU A 17 14.40 21.43 -13.47
N SER A 18 13.21 22.02 -13.36
CA SER A 18 11.91 21.37 -13.57
C SER A 18 11.77 20.80 -14.98
N LYS A 19 12.51 21.38 -15.95
CA LYS A 19 12.66 20.87 -17.31
C LYS A 19 13.31 19.48 -17.38
N TYR A 20 13.95 19.06 -16.30
CA TYR A 20 14.60 17.75 -16.12
C TYR A 20 13.92 16.92 -15.01
N CYS A 21 12.74 17.34 -14.51
CA CYS A 21 11.98 16.59 -13.51
C CYS A 21 11.17 15.48 -14.19
N ASP A 22 11.38 14.25 -13.73
CA ASP A 22 10.47 13.14 -13.99
C ASP A 22 9.18 13.29 -13.17
N GLU A 23 8.11 12.62 -13.57
CA GLU A 23 6.87 12.57 -12.79
C GLU A 23 7.13 12.07 -11.36
N GLY A 24 6.61 12.78 -10.35
CA GLY A 24 6.67 12.37 -8.94
C GLY A 24 7.85 12.89 -8.13
N VAL A 25 8.68 13.80 -8.69
CA VAL A 25 9.69 14.56 -7.94
C VAL A 25 9.00 15.65 -7.12
N VAL A 26 9.28 15.68 -5.82
CA VAL A 26 8.76 16.68 -4.87
C VAL A 26 9.92 17.23 -4.07
N PHE A 27 10.18 18.54 -4.16
CA PHE A 27 11.27 19.17 -3.40
C PHE A 27 10.81 19.56 -2.00
N THR A 28 11.58 19.18 -0.99
CA THR A 28 11.27 19.54 0.40
C THR A 28 11.83 20.92 0.74
N PRO A 29 11.06 21.85 1.33
CA PRO A 29 11.60 23.12 1.78
C PRO A 29 12.58 22.89 2.95
N VAL A 30 13.73 23.55 2.90
CA VAL A 30 14.85 23.40 3.83
C VAL A 30 14.46 23.91 5.22
N HIS A 31 13.87 25.10 5.32
CA HIS A 31 13.58 25.74 6.60
C HIS A 31 12.59 24.91 7.45
N GLU A 32 11.43 24.58 6.88
CA GLU A 32 10.38 23.84 7.56
C GLU A 32 10.80 22.39 7.83
N ALA A 33 11.53 21.75 6.90
CA ALA A 33 12.07 20.41 7.13
C ALA A 33 13.08 20.40 8.28
N ALA A 34 13.94 21.42 8.38
CA ALA A 34 14.92 21.51 9.46
C ALA A 34 14.24 21.53 10.84
N ALA A 35 13.11 22.23 10.98
CA ALA A 35 12.35 22.27 12.22
C ALA A 35 11.79 20.88 12.61
N LEU A 36 11.36 20.08 11.63
CA LEU A 36 10.83 18.73 11.86
C LEU A 36 11.93 17.70 12.14
N ILE A 37 13.10 17.85 11.53
CA ILE A 37 14.24 16.93 11.66
C ILE A 37 15.05 17.21 12.94
N ALA A 38 15.06 18.44 13.43
CA ALA A 38 15.88 18.82 14.59
C ALA A 38 15.68 17.94 15.84
N PRO A 39 14.46 17.54 16.24
CA PRO A 39 14.26 16.62 17.37
C PRO A 39 14.93 15.26 17.17
N ILE A 40 14.90 14.72 15.94
CA ILE A 40 15.50 13.42 15.57
C ILE A 40 17.02 13.49 15.72
N LEU A 41 17.64 14.51 15.13
CA LEU A 41 19.09 14.69 15.23
C LEU A 41 19.56 14.98 16.67
N LYS A 42 18.65 15.26 17.62
CA LYS A 42 19.00 15.52 19.04
C LYS A 42 19.31 14.23 19.78
N ARG A 43 18.74 13.12 19.31
CA ARG A 43 18.87 11.79 19.91
C ARG A 43 20.02 10.98 19.33
N LEU A 44 20.77 11.55 18.37
CA LEU A 44 21.97 10.94 17.81
C LEU A 44 23.04 10.64 18.87
N PRO A 45 23.89 9.63 18.65
CA PRO A 45 24.95 9.27 19.58
C PRO A 45 25.87 10.43 19.96
N LYS A 46 26.07 10.61 21.27
CA LYS A 46 26.98 11.64 21.81
C LYS A 46 28.44 11.31 21.57
N THR A 47 28.79 10.05 21.33
CA THR A 47 30.16 9.57 21.06
C THR A 47 30.19 8.75 19.78
N GLY A 48 31.38 8.52 19.22
CA GLY A 48 31.56 7.79 17.98
C GLY A 48 31.16 8.55 16.72
N THR A 49 31.22 7.83 15.59
CA THR A 49 30.85 8.31 14.26
C THR A 49 29.34 8.19 14.07
N ILE A 50 28.73 9.28 13.62
CA ILE A 50 27.31 9.40 13.29
C ILE A 50 27.17 9.18 11.79
N ARG A 51 26.38 8.18 11.40
CA ARG A 51 26.09 7.86 10.00
C ARG A 51 24.66 8.25 9.62
N ILE A 52 24.53 9.11 8.62
CA ILE A 52 23.25 9.64 8.13
C ILE A 52 23.08 9.26 6.66
N LEU A 53 21.91 8.78 6.28
CA LEU A 53 21.57 8.45 4.90
C LEU A 53 20.42 9.33 4.40
N GLU A 54 20.57 9.84 3.19
CA GLU A 54 19.46 10.32 2.36
C GLU A 54 19.48 9.53 1.02
N PRO A 55 18.47 8.70 0.75
CA PRO A 55 18.49 7.73 -0.36
C PRO A 55 18.04 8.30 -1.72
N SER A 56 17.46 9.49 -1.76
CA SER A 56 16.83 10.09 -2.95
C SER A 56 16.90 11.61 -2.87
N SER A 57 18.11 12.16 -2.97
CA SER A 57 18.40 13.47 -2.42
C SER A 57 17.94 14.67 -3.23
N GLY A 58 17.52 14.46 -4.48
CA GLY A 58 17.11 15.53 -5.37
C GLY A 58 18.18 16.62 -5.40
N THR A 59 17.80 17.86 -5.19
CA THR A 59 18.70 19.02 -5.14
C THR A 59 19.46 19.19 -3.81
N GLY A 60 19.27 18.28 -2.85
CA GLY A 60 19.97 18.19 -1.56
C GLY A 60 19.36 19.00 -0.43
N ASN A 61 18.11 19.43 -0.55
CA ASN A 61 17.47 20.30 0.44
C ASN A 61 17.49 19.69 1.86
N LEU A 62 17.27 18.37 1.98
CA LEU A 62 17.34 17.68 3.27
C LEU A 62 18.79 17.55 3.78
N ILE A 63 19.78 17.36 2.91
CA ILE A 63 21.20 17.47 3.29
C ILE A 63 21.47 18.83 3.93
N LEU A 64 21.03 19.93 3.32
CA LEU A 64 21.29 21.26 3.86
C LEU A 64 20.58 21.51 5.19
N ALA A 65 19.34 21.03 5.33
CA ALA A 65 18.63 21.07 6.60
C ALA A 65 19.43 20.34 7.70
N ILE A 66 19.95 19.14 7.40
CA ILE A 66 20.80 18.37 8.31
C ILE A 66 22.08 19.14 8.66
N LEU A 67 22.80 19.67 7.66
CA LEU A 67 24.05 20.41 7.87
C LEU A 67 23.83 21.66 8.73
N ASN A 68 22.73 22.38 8.53
CA ASN A 68 22.38 23.54 9.35
C ASN A 68 22.11 23.15 10.82
N ILE A 69 21.36 22.07 11.05
CA ILE A 69 21.10 21.56 12.41
C ILE A 69 22.41 21.11 13.08
N LEU A 70 23.25 20.37 12.37
CA LEU A 70 24.53 19.90 12.93
C LEU A 70 25.48 21.07 13.22
N SER A 71 25.50 22.10 12.37
CA SER A 71 26.30 23.31 12.54
C SER A 71 25.86 24.11 13.77
N SER A 72 24.56 24.37 13.90
CA SER A 72 23.99 25.10 15.05
C SER A 72 24.19 24.38 16.39
N ARG A 73 24.44 23.06 16.35
CA ARG A 73 24.74 22.23 17.52
C ARG A 73 26.23 22.03 17.79
N ASN A 74 27.10 22.69 17.03
CA ASN A 74 28.55 22.54 17.13
C ASN A 74 29.02 21.07 17.03
N VAL A 75 28.34 20.24 16.23
CA VAL A 75 28.82 18.88 15.96
C VAL A 75 30.07 18.96 15.08
N ALA A 76 31.12 18.25 15.48
CA ALA A 76 32.37 18.20 14.73
C ALA A 76 32.16 17.46 13.39
N PRO A 77 32.56 18.02 12.22
CA PRO A 77 32.40 17.35 10.93
C PRO A 77 33.11 15.99 10.85
N SER A 78 34.23 15.83 11.55
CA SER A 78 34.97 14.56 11.64
C SER A 78 34.19 13.42 12.30
N ARG A 79 33.12 13.74 13.04
CA ARG A 79 32.24 12.75 13.66
C ARG A 79 31.05 12.35 12.79
N VAL A 80 30.87 12.95 11.62
CA VAL A 80 29.67 12.74 10.81
C VAL A 80 30.05 12.19 9.44
N GLN A 81 29.33 11.16 9.03
CA GLN A 81 29.35 10.64 7.67
C GLN A 81 27.93 10.68 7.11
N ILE A 82 27.71 11.50 6.10
CA ILE A 82 26.45 11.63 5.39
C ILE A 82 26.60 10.95 4.04
N ILE A 83 25.64 10.13 3.66
CA ILE A 83 25.56 9.55 2.32
C ILE A 83 24.34 10.14 1.63
N SER A 84 24.59 10.84 0.52
CA SER A 84 23.56 11.44 -0.34
C SER A 84 23.52 10.66 -1.64
N CYS A 85 22.41 9.95 -1.88
CA CYS A 85 22.19 9.16 -3.10
C CYS A 85 21.24 9.89 -4.04
N GLU A 86 21.61 10.05 -5.30
CA GLU A 86 20.76 10.70 -6.31
C GLU A 86 20.95 10.06 -7.68
N LEU A 87 19.85 9.88 -8.42
CA LEU A 87 19.86 9.32 -9.77
C LEU A 87 20.33 10.35 -10.80
N ASN A 88 19.84 11.58 -10.70
CA ASN A 88 20.12 12.68 -11.63
C ASN A 88 21.44 13.39 -11.27
N GLY A 89 22.45 13.23 -12.13
CA GLY A 89 23.78 13.83 -11.94
C GLY A 89 23.79 15.36 -11.92
N GLN A 90 22.82 16.04 -12.53
CA GLN A 90 22.72 17.51 -12.48
C GLN A 90 22.33 17.99 -11.08
N TYR A 91 21.41 17.29 -10.42
CA TYR A 91 21.06 17.62 -9.04
C TYR A 91 22.24 17.40 -8.11
N LEU A 92 22.94 16.28 -8.25
CA LEU A 92 24.14 16.00 -7.47
C LEU A 92 25.26 17.04 -7.69
N LYS A 93 25.38 17.58 -8.92
CA LYS A 93 26.31 18.67 -9.24
C LYS A 93 25.94 19.95 -8.48
N LEU A 94 24.65 20.32 -8.49
CA LEU A 94 24.14 21.46 -7.71
C LEU A 94 24.39 21.28 -6.21
N GLN A 95 24.10 20.09 -5.67
CA GLN A 95 24.36 19.77 -4.26
C GLN A 95 25.81 20.05 -3.87
N LYS A 96 26.76 19.52 -4.66
CA LYS A 96 28.20 19.71 -4.42
C LYS A 96 28.59 21.18 -4.43
N GLN A 97 28.08 21.93 -5.41
CA GLN A 97 28.33 23.37 -5.51
C GLN A 97 27.83 24.11 -4.26
N VAL A 98 26.55 23.94 -3.90
CA VAL A 98 25.93 24.64 -2.76
C VAL A 98 26.63 24.28 -1.44
N VAL A 99 27.00 23.00 -1.26
CA VAL A 99 27.77 22.54 -0.10
C VAL A 99 29.15 23.19 -0.07
N SER A 100 29.88 23.25 -1.19
CA SER A 100 31.22 23.84 -1.25
C SER A 100 31.21 25.35 -0.93
N GLU A 101 30.16 26.06 -1.34
CA GLU A 101 30.01 27.51 -1.17
C GLU A 101 29.51 27.88 0.23
N ASN A 102 28.58 27.11 0.81
CA ASN A 102 27.87 27.48 2.03
C ASN A 102 28.22 26.62 3.25
N PHE A 103 28.71 25.40 3.02
CA PHE A 103 28.96 24.40 4.05
C PHE A 103 30.35 23.74 3.88
N LYS A 104 31.34 24.47 3.38
CA LYS A 104 32.69 23.97 3.04
C LYS A 104 33.32 23.06 4.10
N ARG A 105 33.14 23.37 5.40
CA ARG A 105 33.65 22.55 6.51
C ARG A 105 33.08 21.12 6.56
N TRP A 106 31.94 20.88 5.94
CA TRP A 106 31.22 19.60 5.91
C TRP A 106 31.48 18.80 4.64
N GLU A 107 32.15 19.38 3.63
CA GLU A 107 32.31 18.75 2.31
C GLU A 107 32.91 17.33 2.41
N LYS A 108 33.92 17.16 3.26
CA LYS A 108 34.57 15.85 3.50
C LYS A 108 33.71 14.86 4.30
N SER A 109 32.66 15.33 4.95
CA SER A 109 31.72 14.51 5.71
C SER A 109 30.63 13.90 4.83
N ILE A 110 30.54 14.28 3.54
CA ILE A 110 29.45 13.87 2.64
C ILE A 110 30.01 13.00 1.52
N SER A 111 29.42 11.82 1.35
CA SER A 111 29.62 10.95 0.19
C SER A 111 28.46 11.10 -0.77
N PHE A 112 28.74 11.69 -1.93
CA PHE A 112 27.76 11.87 -3.01
C PHE A 112 27.79 10.66 -3.96
N VAL A 113 26.70 9.89 -3.98
CA VAL A 113 26.59 8.65 -4.75
C VAL A 113 25.59 8.85 -5.89
N GLN A 114 26.08 8.85 -7.13
CA GLN A 114 25.20 8.89 -8.30
C GLN A 114 24.75 7.49 -8.68
N GLY A 115 23.44 7.24 -8.71
CA GLY A 115 22.86 6.01 -9.22
C GLY A 115 21.51 5.65 -8.62
N ASP A 116 20.90 4.59 -9.15
CA ASP A 116 19.67 4.04 -8.61
C ASP A 116 19.92 3.47 -7.22
N PHE A 117 19.28 4.06 -6.20
CA PHE A 117 19.45 3.63 -4.82
C PHE A 117 18.97 2.18 -4.59
N LEU A 118 17.88 1.74 -5.22
CA LEU A 118 17.33 0.39 -5.01
C LEU A 118 18.21 -0.70 -5.66
N GLU A 119 18.83 -0.39 -6.80
CA GLU A 119 19.69 -1.31 -7.58
C GLU A 119 21.17 -1.22 -7.23
N LYS A 120 21.75 -0.02 -7.24
CA LYS A 120 23.21 0.18 -7.25
C LYS A 120 23.82 0.45 -5.87
N PHE A 121 23.03 0.85 -4.88
CA PHE A 121 23.56 1.08 -3.53
C PHE A 121 23.81 -0.25 -2.79
N GLN A 122 25.08 -0.55 -2.53
CA GLN A 122 25.56 -1.82 -1.95
C GLN A 122 26.15 -1.68 -0.52
N ASP A 123 26.22 -0.48 0.06
CA ASP A 123 26.71 -0.35 1.45
C ASP A 123 25.68 -0.95 2.41
N GLU A 124 26.05 -2.05 3.06
CA GLU A 124 25.21 -2.76 4.04
C GLU A 124 25.41 -2.26 5.48
N SER A 125 26.35 -1.33 5.68
CA SER A 125 26.64 -0.72 6.98
C SER A 125 25.40 -0.03 7.53
N LYS A 126 25.27 -0.02 8.86
CA LYS A 126 24.09 0.56 9.50
C LYS A 126 24.19 2.08 9.67
N PHE A 127 23.03 2.74 9.63
CA PHE A 127 22.89 4.18 9.82
C PHE A 127 22.21 4.50 11.14
N ASP A 128 22.67 5.57 11.79
CA ASP A 128 22.05 6.16 12.98
C ASP A 128 20.75 6.89 12.62
N CYS A 129 20.73 7.51 11.45
CA CYS A 129 19.59 8.28 10.99
C CYS A 129 19.39 8.12 9.49
N VAL A 130 18.14 8.00 9.06
CA VAL A 130 17.74 8.16 7.67
C VAL A 130 16.76 9.32 7.57
N VAL A 131 17.02 10.28 6.69
CA VAL A 131 16.09 11.37 6.38
C VAL A 131 15.75 11.24 4.90
N MET A 132 14.47 11.22 4.54
CA MET A 132 14.10 11.06 3.13
C MET A 132 12.78 11.72 2.75
N ASN A 133 12.73 12.15 1.49
CA ASN A 133 11.52 12.35 0.72
C ASN A 133 11.64 11.48 -0.55
N PRO A 134 11.14 10.23 -0.56
CA PRO A 134 11.27 9.35 -1.72
C PRO A 134 10.41 9.84 -2.88
N PRO A 135 10.62 9.35 -4.11
CA PRO A 135 9.77 9.71 -5.25
C PRO A 135 8.32 9.22 -5.07
N TRP A 136 7.34 10.08 -5.36
CA TRP A 136 5.91 9.81 -5.15
C TRP A 136 5.24 9.20 -6.38
N VAL A 137 5.80 8.09 -6.86
CA VAL A 137 5.30 7.40 -8.06
C VAL A 137 4.34 6.27 -7.68
N GLY A 138 3.10 6.38 -8.13
CA GLY A 138 2.06 5.37 -7.87
C GLY A 138 2.26 4.07 -8.66
N TYR A 139 1.75 2.94 -8.16
CA TYR A 139 1.90 1.62 -8.81
C TYR A 139 1.71 1.62 -10.34
N ARG A 140 0.70 2.34 -10.85
CA ARG A 140 0.39 2.35 -12.29
C ARG A 140 1.53 2.93 -13.15
N ASN A 141 2.28 3.88 -12.61
CA ASN A 141 3.32 4.63 -13.31
C ASN A 141 4.71 4.00 -13.17
N ILE A 142 4.85 2.94 -12.37
CA ILE A 142 6.10 2.16 -12.29
C ILE A 142 6.20 1.23 -13.51
N SER A 143 7.39 1.13 -14.13
CA SER A 143 7.61 0.25 -15.28
C SER A 143 7.36 -1.23 -14.91
N ALA A 144 7.00 -2.06 -15.90
CA ALA A 144 6.78 -3.50 -15.66
C ALA A 144 8.06 -4.21 -15.19
N LYS A 145 9.22 -3.81 -15.70
CA LYS A 145 10.54 -4.31 -15.28
C LYS A 145 10.80 -4.01 -13.82
N ASP A 146 10.61 -2.75 -13.41
CA ASP A 146 10.89 -2.31 -12.04
C ASP A 146 9.87 -2.91 -11.06
N LYS A 147 8.60 -3.05 -11.47
CA LYS A 147 7.60 -3.78 -10.69
C LYS A 147 8.05 -5.20 -10.35
N ASN A 148 8.56 -5.94 -11.33
CA ASN A 148 8.99 -7.32 -11.13
C ASN A 148 10.23 -7.38 -10.23
N TYR A 149 11.22 -6.51 -10.48
CA TYR A 149 12.41 -6.40 -9.64
C TYR A 149 12.05 -6.07 -8.18
N ILE A 150 11.21 -5.07 -7.95
CA ILE A 150 10.78 -4.64 -6.60
C ILE A 150 10.03 -5.75 -5.87
N LYS A 151 9.08 -6.43 -6.55
CA LYS A 151 8.33 -7.55 -5.95
C LYS A 151 9.24 -8.67 -5.50
N GLN A 152 10.22 -9.04 -6.34
CA GLN A 152 11.17 -10.11 -6.03
C GLN A 152 12.13 -9.72 -4.91
N LYS A 153 12.69 -8.51 -4.95
CA LYS A 153 13.72 -8.07 -4.00
C LYS A 153 13.16 -7.73 -2.61
N PHE A 154 11.97 -7.16 -2.54
CA PHE A 154 11.38 -6.65 -1.29
C PHE A 154 10.20 -7.47 -0.78
N SER A 155 9.87 -8.60 -1.44
CA SER A 155 8.76 -9.49 -1.07
C SER A 155 7.41 -8.75 -0.95
N LEU A 156 7.22 -7.70 -1.74
CA LEU A 156 5.99 -6.91 -1.76
C LEU A 156 4.91 -7.65 -2.57
N SER A 157 3.74 -7.87 -1.97
CA SER A 157 2.57 -8.45 -2.63
C SER A 157 1.55 -7.37 -3.03
N GLY A 158 0.81 -7.59 -4.11
CA GLY A 158 -0.26 -6.68 -4.53
C GLY A 158 0.23 -5.38 -5.20
N GLN A 159 -0.53 -4.31 -5.04
CA GLN A 159 -0.16 -2.96 -5.49
C GLN A 159 0.70 -2.28 -4.41
N PHE A 160 1.71 -1.53 -4.84
CA PHE A 160 2.62 -0.76 -4.00
C PHE A 160 3.05 0.49 -4.76
N ASP A 161 3.48 1.52 -4.05
CA ASP A 161 4.04 2.72 -4.66
C ASP A 161 5.57 2.68 -4.58
N LEU A 162 6.25 3.49 -5.39
CA LEU A 162 7.72 3.46 -5.47
C LEU A 162 8.38 3.83 -4.13
N LEU A 163 7.68 4.56 -3.26
CA LEU A 163 8.12 4.84 -1.89
C LEU A 163 8.28 3.57 -1.04
N ASP A 164 7.50 2.50 -1.28
CA ASP A 164 7.49 1.30 -0.44
C ASP A 164 8.88 0.61 -0.37
N PRO A 165 9.55 0.28 -1.50
CA PRO A 165 10.89 -0.31 -1.45
C PRO A 165 11.95 0.62 -0.88
N PHE A 166 11.82 1.95 -1.03
CA PHE A 166 12.74 2.92 -0.41
C PHE A 166 12.65 2.85 1.12
N VAL A 167 11.43 2.91 1.65
CA VAL A 167 11.17 2.82 3.09
C VAL A 167 11.68 1.49 3.65
N LEU A 168 11.39 0.37 2.97
CA LEU A 168 11.85 -0.95 3.40
C LEU A 168 13.38 -1.09 3.39
N LYS A 169 14.05 -0.68 2.29
CA LYS A 169 15.52 -0.76 2.19
C LYS A 169 16.18 0.09 3.28
N CYS A 170 15.69 1.31 3.49
CA CYS A 170 16.25 2.19 4.51
C CYS A 170 16.01 1.67 5.93
N PHE A 171 14.85 1.09 6.22
CA PHE A 171 14.59 0.47 7.52
C PHE A 171 15.54 -0.71 7.78
N GLN A 172 15.87 -1.50 6.75
CA GLN A 172 16.87 -2.58 6.85
C GLN A 172 18.29 -2.05 7.12
N LEU A 173 18.64 -0.91 6.54
CA LEU A 173 19.92 -0.22 6.72
C LEU A 173 20.00 0.57 8.04
N LEU A 174 18.89 0.81 8.71
CA LEU A 174 18.88 1.50 10.00
C LEU A 174 19.41 0.58 11.12
N ARG A 175 20.28 1.06 12.01
CA ARG A 175 20.68 0.25 13.18
C ARG A 175 19.53 0.09 14.18
N ALA A 176 19.71 -0.82 15.12
CA ALA A 176 18.90 -0.82 16.35
C ALA A 176 18.99 0.55 17.03
N GLU A 177 17.84 1.13 17.40
CA GLU A 177 17.71 2.50 17.93
C GLU A 177 18.19 3.59 16.98
N GLY A 178 18.30 3.29 15.69
CA GLY A 178 18.41 4.32 14.69
C GLY A 178 17.03 4.93 14.42
N GLU A 179 17.03 6.16 13.91
CA GLU A 179 15.79 6.92 13.65
C GLU A 179 15.57 7.18 12.17
N MET A 180 14.31 7.31 11.75
CA MET A 180 13.96 7.76 10.39
C MET A 180 13.04 8.97 10.44
N ALA A 181 13.29 9.90 9.54
CA ALA A 181 12.46 11.07 9.25
C ALA A 181 11.94 10.95 7.80
N LEU A 182 10.63 10.74 7.64
CA LEU A 182 10.02 10.47 6.35
C LEU A 182 9.04 11.57 5.97
N PHE A 183 9.21 12.12 4.78
CA PHE A 183 8.24 13.02 4.16
C PHE A 183 7.49 12.24 3.07
N LEU A 184 6.20 11.96 3.28
CA LEU A 184 5.42 11.05 2.43
C LEU A 184 4.06 11.66 2.09
N PRO A 185 3.35 11.17 1.05
CA PRO A 185 1.93 11.47 0.88
C PRO A 185 1.13 10.90 2.06
N ASP A 186 0.09 11.61 2.52
CA ASP A 186 -0.72 11.20 3.68
C ASP A 186 -1.38 9.81 3.51
N LYS A 187 -1.69 9.44 2.26
CA LYS A 187 -2.34 8.16 1.89
C LYS A 187 -1.59 6.94 2.44
N VAL A 188 -0.30 7.05 2.76
CA VAL A 188 0.48 5.96 3.38
C VAL A 188 -0.07 5.55 4.74
N LEU A 189 -0.79 6.46 5.43
CA LEU A 189 -1.49 6.22 6.69
C LEU A 189 -3.00 5.97 6.51
N SER A 190 -3.50 5.96 5.28
CA SER A 190 -4.92 5.73 4.99
C SER A 190 -5.36 4.38 5.53
N SER A 191 -6.53 4.33 6.17
CA SER A 191 -7.14 3.07 6.58
C SER A 191 -7.63 2.21 5.41
N HIS A 192 -7.80 2.79 4.21
CA HIS A 192 -8.34 2.11 3.03
C HIS A 192 -7.26 1.38 2.22
N GLN A 193 -6.10 2.03 2.07
CA GLN A 193 -4.95 1.48 1.36
C GLN A 193 -3.66 1.97 2.04
N PRO A 194 -3.40 1.52 3.27
CA PRO A 194 -2.17 1.87 3.97
C PRO A 194 -0.97 1.35 3.18
N SER A 195 0.14 2.09 3.26
CA SER A 195 1.38 1.67 2.62
C SER A 195 1.82 0.30 3.17
N ASN A 196 2.20 -0.61 2.26
CA ASN A 196 2.71 -1.92 2.62
C ASN A 196 3.95 -1.78 3.51
N SER A 197 4.85 -0.86 3.15
CA SER A 197 6.07 -0.62 3.90
C SER A 197 5.79 -0.10 5.33
N ILE A 198 4.90 0.89 5.48
CA ILE A 198 4.55 1.44 6.81
C ILE A 198 3.92 0.38 7.72
N ASN A 199 2.98 -0.42 7.20
CA ASN A 199 2.39 -1.52 7.97
C ASN A 199 3.40 -2.57 8.42
N LEU A 200 4.41 -2.86 7.59
CA LEU A 200 5.45 -3.82 7.90
C LEU A 200 6.42 -3.31 8.97
N ILE A 201 6.82 -2.02 8.90
CA ILE A 201 7.82 -1.48 9.81
C ILE A 201 7.24 -0.98 11.14
N LYS A 202 5.99 -0.50 11.16
CA LYS A 202 5.40 0.11 12.37
C LYS A 202 5.45 -0.80 13.61
N PRO A 203 5.17 -2.12 13.53
CA PRO A 203 5.32 -3.03 14.69
C PRO A 203 6.77 -3.25 15.15
N LEU A 204 7.75 -2.84 14.34
CA LEU A 204 9.19 -3.02 14.58
C LEU A 204 9.84 -1.79 15.21
N CYS A 205 9.05 -0.74 15.45
CA CYS A 205 9.50 0.52 16.00
C CYS A 205 9.28 0.58 17.52
N SER A 206 10.22 1.19 18.25
CA SER A 206 10.02 1.61 19.65
C SER A 206 9.16 2.88 19.74
N SER A 207 9.27 3.75 18.74
CA SER A 207 8.44 4.95 18.60
C SER A 207 8.02 5.16 17.14
N PHE A 208 6.79 5.65 16.94
CA PHE A 208 6.26 5.99 15.62
C PHE A 208 5.28 7.15 15.79
N GLU A 209 5.67 8.32 15.31
CA GLU A 209 4.90 9.56 15.38
C GLU A 209 4.66 10.08 13.96
N SER A 210 3.46 10.60 13.72
CA SER A 210 3.09 11.17 12.43
C SER A 210 2.44 12.53 12.61
N LYS A 211 2.81 13.49 11.75
CA LYS A 211 2.26 14.84 11.71
C LYS A 211 1.81 15.17 10.29
N VAL A 212 0.52 15.41 10.09
CA VAL A 212 0.00 15.91 8.82
C VAL A 212 0.60 17.30 8.56
N LEU A 213 1.07 17.50 7.34
CA LEU A 213 1.68 18.74 6.90
C LEU A 213 0.64 19.60 6.15
N PRO A 214 0.68 20.93 6.26
CA PRO A 214 -0.18 21.81 5.48
C PRO A 214 -0.04 21.55 3.99
N LEU A 215 -1.11 21.75 3.21
CA LEU A 215 -1.06 21.65 1.74
C LEU A 215 -0.02 22.60 1.11
N THR A 216 0.29 23.69 1.80
CA THR A 216 1.31 24.68 1.39
C THR A 216 2.74 24.27 1.74
N PHE A 217 2.95 23.10 2.35
CA PHE A 217 4.29 22.66 2.74
C PHE A 217 5.14 22.30 1.51
N PHE A 218 4.54 21.68 0.50
CA PHE A 218 5.21 21.36 -0.75
C PHE A 218 4.66 22.25 -1.86
N ASP A 219 5.55 22.99 -2.53
CA ASP A 219 5.16 23.84 -3.66
C ASP A 219 4.58 22.96 -4.79
N GLY A 220 3.39 23.32 -5.28
CA GLY A 220 2.72 22.64 -6.41
C GLY A 220 2.05 21.29 -6.11
N VAL A 221 2.08 20.80 -4.87
CA VAL A 221 1.44 19.54 -4.48
C VAL A 221 -0.03 19.78 -4.07
N GLN A 222 -0.96 19.07 -4.70
CA GLN A 222 -2.41 19.23 -4.47
C GLN A 222 -3.02 18.20 -3.51
N HIS A 223 -2.21 17.36 -2.89
CA HIS A 223 -2.66 16.32 -1.96
C HIS A 223 -1.99 16.51 -0.59
N GLU A 224 -2.66 16.03 0.45
CA GLU A 224 -2.12 16.08 1.80
C GLU A 224 -0.84 15.25 1.91
N SER A 225 0.04 15.69 2.80
CA SER A 225 1.32 15.02 3.06
C SER A 225 1.52 14.84 4.56
N VAL A 226 2.42 13.94 4.92
CA VAL A 226 2.69 13.58 6.29
C VAL A 226 4.18 13.48 6.54
N PHE A 227 4.60 14.04 7.66
CA PHE A 227 5.90 13.79 8.26
C PHE A 227 5.78 12.63 9.25
N ILE A 228 6.62 11.61 9.11
CA ILE A 228 6.69 10.47 10.02
C ILE A 228 8.08 10.42 10.66
N SER A 229 8.12 10.43 11.99
CA SER A 229 9.31 10.17 12.79
C SER A 229 9.18 8.79 13.41
N LEU A 230 10.21 7.95 13.28
CA LEU A 230 10.22 6.63 13.92
C LEU A 230 11.59 6.27 14.45
N GLU A 231 11.63 5.35 15.41
CA GLU A 231 12.85 4.76 15.96
C GLU A 231 12.73 3.23 15.88
N ARG A 232 13.76 2.56 15.36
CA ARG A 232 13.80 1.10 15.27
C ARG A 232 14.07 0.49 16.65
N SER A 233 13.29 -0.52 17.03
CA SER A 233 13.47 -1.19 18.33
C SER A 233 14.85 -1.85 18.49
N LYS A 234 15.39 -1.85 19.73
CA LYS A 234 16.54 -2.66 20.15
C LYS A 234 16.34 -4.15 19.98
N LYS A 235 15.09 -4.62 20.06
CA LYS A 235 14.81 -6.04 19.92
C LYS A 235 15.27 -6.43 18.53
N ASN A 236 16.35 -7.23 18.47
CA ASN A 236 16.55 -8.09 17.32
C ASN A 236 15.19 -8.71 17.09
N LEU A 237 14.64 -8.48 15.90
CA LEU A 237 13.66 -9.42 15.43
C LEU A 237 14.35 -10.78 15.59
N VAL A 238 13.92 -11.55 16.60
CA VAL A 238 13.49 -12.92 16.36
C VAL A 238 12.94 -12.84 14.96
N SER A 239 13.70 -13.41 14.01
CA SER A 239 13.39 -13.49 12.58
C SER A 239 11.94 -13.14 12.43
N ILE A 240 11.56 -12.03 11.73
CA ILE A 240 10.14 -11.70 11.45
C ILE A 240 9.50 -13.06 11.40
N PRO A 241 8.64 -13.44 12.38
CA PRO A 241 8.06 -14.75 12.25
C PRO A 241 7.41 -14.59 10.89
N SER A 242 7.94 -15.28 9.87
CA SER A 242 7.10 -16.01 8.95
C SER A 242 6.12 -16.55 9.93
N LYS A 243 4.98 -15.86 10.06
CA LYS A 243 4.05 -16.16 11.11
C LYS A 243 3.78 -17.60 10.71
N LYS A 244 4.33 -18.55 11.46
CA LYS A 244 3.55 -19.65 11.90
C LYS A 244 2.48 -18.94 12.74
N ARG A 245 1.55 -18.25 12.04
CA ARG A 245 0.13 -18.48 12.19
C ARG A 245 0.12 -19.95 12.52
N SER A 246 -0.29 -20.30 13.73
CA SER A 246 -1.15 -21.48 13.81
C SER A 246 -2.00 -21.42 12.56
N MET A 247 -1.75 -22.30 11.58
CA MET A 247 -2.31 -22.19 10.24
C MET A 247 -3.82 -22.43 10.38
N GLU A 248 -4.53 -21.43 10.90
CA GLU A 248 -5.95 -21.30 10.74
C GLU A 248 -6.09 -20.87 9.29
N ALA A 249 -6.46 -21.86 8.48
CA ALA A 249 -6.75 -21.71 7.08
C ALA A 249 -7.68 -20.50 6.89
N THR A 250 -7.38 -19.64 5.94
CA THR A 250 -8.27 -18.54 5.56
C THR A 250 -9.11 -18.93 4.35
N ILE A 251 -10.18 -18.17 4.06
CA ILE A 251 -10.94 -18.37 2.81
C ILE A 251 -10.00 -18.26 1.59
N GLY A 252 -9.05 -17.31 1.58
CA GLY A 252 -8.13 -17.11 0.46
C GLY A 252 -7.19 -18.29 0.19
N ASP A 253 -6.90 -19.11 1.19
CA ASP A 253 -6.01 -20.27 1.07
C ASP A 253 -6.66 -21.40 0.26
N HIS A 254 -7.99 -21.54 0.31
CA HIS A 254 -8.71 -22.67 -0.27
C HIS A 254 -9.68 -22.32 -1.41
N PHE A 255 -10.00 -21.04 -1.58
CA PHE A 255 -11.00 -20.59 -2.56
C PHE A 255 -10.41 -19.55 -3.51
N HIS A 256 -10.93 -19.53 -4.74
CA HIS A 256 -10.78 -18.39 -5.63
C HIS A 256 -11.86 -17.37 -5.30
N LEU A 257 -11.43 -16.11 -5.17
CA LEU A 257 -12.34 -14.97 -5.03
C LEU A 257 -12.14 -14.03 -6.20
N PHE A 258 -13.25 -13.64 -6.81
CA PHE A 258 -13.26 -12.70 -7.92
C PHE A 258 -14.46 -11.77 -7.83
N ARG A 259 -14.39 -10.69 -8.61
CA ARG A 259 -15.46 -9.70 -8.74
C ARG A 259 -16.31 -10.06 -9.95
N GLY A 260 -17.62 -9.85 -9.86
CA GLY A 260 -18.49 -9.89 -11.02
C GLY A 260 -18.11 -8.85 -12.08
N PHE A 261 -18.67 -8.98 -13.28
CA PHE A 261 -18.32 -8.12 -14.41
C PHE A 261 -19.10 -6.80 -14.41
N GLU A 262 -18.55 -5.82 -15.11
CA GLU A 262 -19.18 -4.54 -15.34
C GLU A 262 -19.85 -4.53 -16.70
N ILE A 263 -21.15 -4.23 -16.75
CA ILE A 263 -21.87 -3.98 -18.01
C ILE A 263 -21.79 -2.47 -18.27
N SER A 264 -20.81 -2.02 -19.04
CA SER A 264 -20.66 -0.60 -19.43
C SER A 264 -21.64 -0.23 -20.55
N GLY A 265 -22.30 0.93 -20.43
CA GLY A 265 -23.35 1.41 -21.36
C GLY A 265 -24.72 1.47 -20.68
N ARG A 266 -25.71 2.20 -21.25
CA ARG A 266 -27.08 2.34 -20.70
C ARG A 266 -27.67 0.95 -20.37
N SER A 267 -27.54 0.51 -19.10
CA SER A 267 -27.61 -0.88 -18.63
C SER A 267 -28.95 -1.61 -18.85
N SER A 268 -30.02 -0.91 -19.21
CA SER A 268 -31.34 -1.52 -19.39
C SER A 268 -31.51 -2.27 -20.71
N SER A 269 -30.69 -2.03 -21.73
CA SER A 269 -30.81 -2.69 -23.04
C SER A 269 -30.10 -4.05 -23.14
N HIS A 270 -29.25 -4.37 -22.16
CA HIS A 270 -28.42 -5.59 -22.14
C HIS A 270 -29.00 -6.71 -21.28
N LEU A 271 -30.01 -6.40 -20.46
CA LEU A 271 -30.72 -7.36 -19.65
C LEU A 271 -32.10 -7.62 -20.24
N VAL A 272 -32.49 -8.89 -20.34
CA VAL A 272 -33.75 -9.32 -20.93
C VAL A 272 -34.51 -10.24 -19.98
N SER A 273 -35.82 -10.36 -20.17
CA SER A 273 -36.63 -11.37 -19.47
C SER A 273 -36.33 -12.77 -20.00
N GLU A 274 -36.71 -13.80 -19.24
CA GLU A 274 -36.53 -15.21 -19.62
C GLU A 274 -37.16 -15.55 -20.99
N ARG A 275 -38.29 -14.91 -21.33
CA ARG A 275 -39.02 -15.12 -22.59
C ARG A 275 -38.32 -14.50 -23.82
N SER A 276 -37.21 -13.80 -23.63
CA SER A 276 -36.46 -13.10 -24.67
C SER A 276 -35.17 -13.85 -25.04
N GLN A 277 -34.49 -13.44 -26.11
CA GLN A 277 -33.23 -14.07 -26.55
C GLN A 277 -32.05 -13.84 -25.59
N ALA A 278 -32.01 -14.59 -24.49
CA ALA A 278 -30.94 -14.59 -23.50
C ALA A 278 -29.72 -15.41 -23.95
N LEU A 279 -28.54 -15.02 -23.48
CA LEU A 279 -27.26 -15.68 -23.73
C LEU A 279 -27.25 -17.09 -23.11
N ASP A 280 -27.61 -17.18 -21.82
CA ASP A 280 -27.85 -18.43 -21.10
C ASP A 280 -29.12 -18.27 -20.24
N PRO A 281 -30.25 -18.87 -20.63
CA PRO A 281 -31.51 -18.76 -19.89
C PRO A 281 -31.49 -19.54 -18.56
N ARG A 282 -30.48 -20.36 -18.28
CA ARG A 282 -30.33 -21.06 -16.99
C ARG A 282 -29.61 -20.22 -15.94
N ARG A 283 -28.90 -19.16 -16.35
CA ARG A 283 -28.07 -18.33 -15.47
C ARG A 283 -28.67 -16.93 -15.34
N PRO A 284 -29.45 -16.65 -14.28
CA PRO A 284 -29.96 -15.30 -14.07
C PRO A 284 -28.81 -14.32 -13.80
N PHE A 285 -29.08 -13.04 -14.01
CA PHE A 285 -28.19 -11.94 -13.69
C PHE A 285 -28.54 -11.36 -12.32
N ILE A 286 -27.58 -11.41 -11.40
CA ILE A 286 -27.69 -10.89 -10.05
C ILE A 286 -26.98 -9.53 -9.99
N SER A 287 -27.78 -8.48 -9.85
CA SER A 287 -27.31 -7.12 -9.66
C SER A 287 -26.85 -6.87 -8.22
N GLY A 288 -27.28 -7.71 -7.27
CA GLY A 288 -27.03 -7.61 -5.84
C GLY A 288 -28.23 -7.08 -5.05
N GLN A 289 -29.28 -6.60 -5.73
CA GLN A 289 -30.56 -6.23 -5.11
C GLN A 289 -31.40 -7.48 -4.78
N GLU A 290 -31.21 -8.54 -5.55
CA GLU A 290 -31.91 -9.82 -5.41
C GLU A 290 -31.46 -10.56 -4.15
N MET A 291 -30.23 -10.31 -3.67
CA MET A 291 -29.69 -10.93 -2.46
C MET A 291 -30.45 -10.44 -1.24
N GLN A 292 -30.93 -11.38 -0.40
CA GLN A 292 -31.62 -11.08 0.85
C GLN A 292 -30.71 -11.27 2.06
N VAL A 293 -31.14 -10.71 3.21
CA VAL A 293 -30.43 -10.90 4.49
C VAL A 293 -30.53 -12.35 4.97
N SER A 294 -31.61 -13.06 4.62
CA SER A 294 -31.78 -14.51 4.87
C SER A 294 -30.76 -15.39 4.13
N GLY A 295 -30.04 -14.81 3.15
CA GLY A 295 -29.14 -15.54 2.25
C GLY A 295 -29.83 -16.11 1.02
N GLU A 296 -31.15 -16.01 0.91
CA GLU A 296 -31.90 -16.37 -0.29
C GLU A 296 -31.74 -15.31 -1.39
N LEU A 297 -31.96 -15.73 -2.65
CA LEU A 297 -32.05 -14.84 -3.79
C LEU A 297 -33.53 -14.65 -4.14
N ASN A 298 -34.03 -13.41 -4.14
CA ASN A 298 -35.33 -13.10 -4.69
C ASN A 298 -35.24 -13.05 -6.23
N LEU A 299 -35.78 -14.09 -6.87
CA LEU A 299 -35.79 -14.27 -8.32
C LEU A 299 -37.21 -14.32 -8.88
N GLU A 300 -38.16 -13.56 -8.30
CA GLU A 300 -39.53 -13.49 -8.81
C GLU A 300 -39.62 -12.99 -10.27
N THR A 301 -38.73 -12.05 -10.64
CA THR A 301 -38.64 -11.49 -12.00
C THR A 301 -37.19 -11.52 -12.49
N PRO A 302 -36.64 -12.71 -12.80
CA PRO A 302 -35.23 -12.85 -13.13
C PRO A 302 -34.94 -12.17 -14.46
N ARG A 303 -33.78 -11.52 -14.52
CA ARG A 303 -33.23 -10.94 -15.75
C ARG A 303 -32.02 -11.73 -16.19
N TYR A 304 -31.77 -11.74 -17.48
CA TYR A 304 -30.69 -12.51 -18.11
C TYR A 304 -29.90 -11.60 -19.04
N ILE A 305 -28.66 -11.97 -19.33
CA ILE A 305 -27.85 -11.22 -20.29
C ILE A 305 -28.38 -11.48 -21.70
N SER A 306 -28.59 -10.43 -22.49
CA SER A 306 -28.98 -10.54 -23.90
C SER A 306 -27.88 -11.17 -24.75
N LYS A 307 -28.24 -12.00 -25.75
CA LYS A 307 -27.30 -12.48 -26.79
C LYS A 307 -26.61 -11.35 -27.57
N LYS A 308 -27.19 -10.14 -27.56
CA LYS A 308 -26.68 -8.97 -28.29
C LYS A 308 -25.52 -8.27 -27.58
N VAL A 309 -25.18 -8.66 -26.36
CA VAL A 309 -24.06 -8.05 -25.62
C VAL A 309 -22.74 -8.49 -26.25
N PRO A 310 -21.87 -7.54 -26.67
CA PRO A 310 -20.55 -7.88 -27.20
C PRO A 310 -19.73 -8.70 -26.20
N SER A 311 -19.12 -9.79 -26.68
CA SER A 311 -18.24 -10.66 -25.87
C SER A 311 -17.08 -9.90 -25.21
N SER A 312 -16.63 -8.79 -25.80
CA SER A 312 -15.59 -7.91 -25.25
C SER A 312 -15.98 -7.19 -23.96
N LEU A 313 -17.29 -6.98 -23.72
CA LEU A 313 -17.84 -6.39 -22.49
C LEU A 313 -18.12 -7.44 -21.41
N ILE A 314 -18.03 -8.72 -21.77
CA ILE A 314 -18.28 -9.88 -20.92
C ILE A 314 -16.92 -10.51 -20.58
N LYS A 315 -16.13 -9.81 -19.77
CA LYS A 315 -14.81 -10.30 -19.31
C LYS A 315 -14.87 -10.78 -17.86
N SER A 316 -15.43 -11.97 -17.61
CA SER A 316 -15.05 -12.82 -16.45
C SER A 316 -15.71 -14.20 -16.45
N HIS A 317 -14.90 -15.23 -16.21
CA HIS A 317 -15.16 -16.60 -15.71
C HIS A 317 -16.47 -17.34 -16.12
N PHE A 318 -16.98 -17.12 -17.34
CA PHE A 318 -18.15 -17.86 -17.86
C PHE A 318 -17.98 -19.38 -17.78
N ASP A 319 -16.75 -19.89 -17.88
CA ASP A 319 -16.45 -21.31 -17.95
C ASP A 319 -16.65 -22.05 -16.62
N TYR A 320 -16.70 -21.34 -15.48
CA TYR A 320 -17.03 -21.98 -14.21
C TYR A 320 -18.54 -22.18 -14.09
N VAL A 321 -18.95 -23.45 -14.09
CA VAL A 321 -20.29 -23.91 -13.78
C VAL A 321 -20.19 -24.80 -12.54
N GLY A 322 -20.84 -24.38 -11.46
CA GLY A 322 -20.80 -25.10 -10.20
C GLY A 322 -21.20 -24.22 -9.01
N PRO A 323 -21.17 -24.78 -7.79
CA PRO A 323 -21.61 -24.08 -6.60
C PRO A 323 -20.68 -22.92 -6.25
N ALA A 324 -21.26 -21.89 -5.65
CA ALA A 324 -20.53 -20.68 -5.26
C ALA A 324 -21.15 -20.02 -4.02
N VAL A 325 -20.39 -19.13 -3.38
CA VAL A 325 -20.92 -18.15 -2.42
C VAL A 325 -20.81 -16.77 -3.03
N LEU A 326 -21.92 -16.03 -2.99
CA LEU A 326 -22.03 -14.65 -3.43
C LEU A 326 -21.96 -13.74 -2.20
N VAL A 327 -21.17 -12.67 -2.26
CA VAL A 327 -21.04 -11.67 -1.20
C VAL A 327 -21.26 -10.29 -1.79
N ARG A 328 -22.28 -9.56 -1.34
CA ARG A 328 -22.53 -8.19 -1.79
C ARG A 328 -21.53 -7.23 -1.18
N LYS A 329 -20.82 -6.44 -2.00
CA LYS A 329 -19.77 -5.53 -1.53
C LYS A 329 -20.30 -4.40 -0.65
N THR A 330 -21.57 -4.02 -0.78
CA THR A 330 -22.19 -2.90 -0.06
C THR A 330 -23.47 -3.30 0.66
N GLY A 331 -23.73 -2.64 1.79
CA GLY A 331 -24.98 -2.74 2.53
C GLY A 331 -24.80 -3.26 3.96
N SER A 332 -25.68 -2.84 4.87
CA SER A 332 -25.72 -3.30 6.26
C SER A 332 -27.02 -4.08 6.50
N PRO A 333 -26.99 -5.34 6.95
CA PRO A 333 -25.81 -6.21 7.04
C PRO A 333 -25.24 -6.58 5.66
N VAL A 334 -24.03 -7.14 5.65
CA VAL A 334 -23.41 -7.67 4.42
C VAL A 334 -24.20 -8.89 3.98
N ARG A 335 -24.73 -8.86 2.75
CA ARG A 335 -25.58 -9.93 2.23
C ARG A 335 -24.72 -11.03 1.61
N VAL A 336 -25.01 -12.28 1.99
CA VAL A 336 -24.24 -13.45 1.57
C VAL A 336 -25.20 -14.57 1.17
N SER A 337 -25.04 -15.12 -0.03
CA SER A 337 -25.92 -16.18 -0.56
C SER A 337 -25.10 -17.36 -1.06
N PHE A 338 -25.51 -18.58 -0.73
CA PHE A 338 -25.01 -19.78 -1.37
C PHE A 338 -25.85 -20.08 -2.62
N VAL A 339 -25.21 -20.51 -3.70
CA VAL A 339 -25.87 -20.93 -4.95
C VAL A 339 -25.31 -22.25 -5.42
N ASP A 340 -26.17 -23.11 -5.96
CA ASP A 340 -25.78 -24.42 -6.49
C ASP A 340 -25.10 -24.33 -7.87
N GLU A 341 -25.47 -23.33 -8.65
CA GLU A 341 -24.81 -22.97 -9.90
C GLU A 341 -24.58 -21.46 -9.92
N LEU A 342 -23.36 -21.04 -10.26
CA LEU A 342 -22.97 -19.64 -10.29
C LEU A 342 -23.80 -18.85 -11.31
N PRO A 343 -24.64 -17.88 -10.91
CA PRO A 343 -25.32 -16.99 -11.84
C PRO A 343 -24.35 -15.97 -12.44
N HIS A 344 -24.83 -15.21 -13.43
CA HIS A 344 -24.11 -14.02 -13.84
C HIS A 344 -24.23 -12.96 -12.76
N VAL A 345 -23.13 -12.29 -12.42
CA VAL A 345 -23.11 -11.34 -11.30
C VAL A 345 -22.51 -10.02 -11.72
N SER A 346 -23.08 -8.94 -11.19
CA SER A 346 -22.55 -7.60 -11.40
C SER A 346 -21.26 -7.37 -10.61
N GLN A 347 -20.55 -6.32 -10.99
CA GLN A 347 -19.36 -5.82 -10.28
C GLN A 347 -19.59 -5.39 -8.82
N VAL A 348 -20.83 -5.41 -8.31
CA VAL A 348 -21.10 -5.14 -6.89
C VAL A 348 -21.21 -6.42 -6.04
N VAL A 349 -21.07 -7.58 -6.66
CA VAL A 349 -21.08 -8.89 -6.01
C VAL A 349 -19.72 -9.55 -6.21
N PHE A 350 -19.15 -10.05 -5.11
CA PHE A 350 -17.98 -10.92 -5.12
C PHE A 350 -18.42 -12.37 -5.10
N VAL A 351 -17.61 -13.23 -5.71
CA VAL A 351 -17.87 -14.66 -5.83
C VAL A 351 -16.74 -15.43 -5.19
N ILE A 352 -17.09 -16.42 -4.38
CA ILE A 352 -16.18 -17.40 -3.77
C ILE A 352 -16.49 -18.75 -4.41
N VAL A 353 -15.49 -19.34 -5.07
CA VAL A 353 -15.56 -20.68 -5.68
C VAL A 353 -14.38 -21.52 -5.19
N PRO A 354 -14.53 -22.85 -5.08
CA PRO A 354 -13.41 -23.71 -4.72
C PRO A 354 -12.27 -23.61 -5.74
N LYS A 355 -11.02 -23.74 -5.29
CA LYS A 355 -9.87 -23.88 -6.20
C LYS A 355 -9.91 -25.18 -7.00
N GLN A 356 -10.46 -26.23 -6.40
CA GLN A 356 -10.70 -27.53 -7.03
C GLN A 356 -12.08 -28.04 -6.64
N LEU A 357 -12.89 -28.44 -7.63
CA LEU A 357 -14.24 -28.94 -7.40
C LEU A 357 -14.20 -30.43 -7.02
N ASN A 358 -14.82 -30.80 -5.90
CA ASN A 358 -14.96 -32.17 -5.44
C ASN A 358 -16.29 -32.38 -4.69
N SER A 359 -16.53 -33.62 -4.23
CA SER A 359 -17.79 -34.00 -3.58
C SER A 359 -18.09 -33.23 -2.27
N GLN A 360 -17.08 -32.60 -1.66
CA GLN A 360 -17.22 -31.83 -0.41
C GLN A 360 -17.35 -30.31 -0.65
N SER A 361 -17.00 -29.80 -1.85
CA SER A 361 -16.99 -28.36 -2.14
C SER A 361 -18.34 -27.69 -1.86
N LYS A 362 -19.45 -28.34 -2.21
CA LYS A 362 -20.81 -27.83 -1.95
C LYS A 362 -21.10 -27.68 -0.45
N LYS A 363 -20.75 -28.70 0.35
CA LYS A 363 -20.94 -28.68 1.82
C LYS A 363 -20.11 -27.57 2.45
N LEU A 364 -18.87 -27.41 2.01
CA LEU A 364 -17.94 -26.43 2.54
C LEU A 364 -18.36 -24.98 2.19
N LEU A 365 -18.79 -24.73 0.96
CA LEU A 365 -19.34 -23.42 0.56
C LEU A 365 -20.60 -23.06 1.37
N LYS A 366 -21.48 -24.02 1.68
CA LYS A 366 -22.63 -23.78 2.56
C LYS A 366 -22.21 -23.40 3.98
N GLN A 367 -21.19 -24.06 4.53
CA GLN A 367 -20.62 -23.69 5.84
C GLN A 367 -20.03 -22.28 5.83
N ILE A 368 -19.30 -21.92 4.76
CA ILE A 368 -18.76 -20.56 4.60
C ILE A 368 -19.88 -19.52 4.51
N ALA A 369 -20.90 -19.75 3.69
CA ALA A 369 -22.04 -18.84 3.59
C ALA A 369 -22.71 -18.65 4.95
N SER A 370 -22.99 -19.74 5.66
CA SER A 370 -23.59 -19.69 7.01
C SER A 370 -22.70 -18.94 8.01
N TYR A 371 -21.40 -19.19 8.00
CA TYR A 371 -20.45 -18.51 8.88
C TYR A 371 -20.41 -17.00 8.59
N LEU A 372 -20.31 -16.59 7.32
CA LEU A 372 -20.30 -15.18 6.94
C LEU A 372 -21.64 -14.48 7.24
N GLN A 373 -22.77 -15.19 7.24
CA GLN A 373 -24.08 -14.67 7.66
C GLN A 373 -24.20 -14.52 9.19
N SER A 374 -23.44 -15.30 9.98
CA SER A 374 -23.51 -15.27 11.44
C SER A 374 -23.08 -13.90 12.01
N PRO A 375 -23.50 -13.55 13.25
CA PRO A 375 -23.04 -12.33 13.91
C PRO A 375 -21.51 -12.21 14.00
N ALA A 376 -20.81 -13.33 14.16
CA ALA A 376 -19.34 -13.37 14.19
C ALA A 376 -18.73 -13.05 12.81
N GLY A 377 -19.26 -13.67 11.75
CA GLY A 377 -18.84 -13.41 10.37
C GLY A 377 -19.13 -11.97 9.95
N GLN A 378 -20.32 -11.46 10.24
CA GLN A 378 -20.70 -10.07 9.98
C GLN A 378 -19.79 -9.09 10.74
N LYS A 379 -19.43 -9.39 11.99
CA LYS A 379 -18.49 -8.57 12.78
C LYS A 379 -17.07 -8.60 12.21
N LEU A 380 -16.62 -9.73 11.66
CA LEU A 380 -15.30 -9.83 11.01
C LEU A 380 -15.28 -9.06 9.69
N LEU A 381 -16.31 -9.24 8.86
CA LEU A 381 -16.47 -8.50 7.62
C LEU A 381 -16.56 -6.99 7.89
N SER A 382 -17.26 -6.57 8.94
CA SER A 382 -17.36 -5.15 9.31
C SER A 382 -16.08 -4.60 9.94
N LYS A 383 -15.39 -5.33 10.82
CA LYS A 383 -14.09 -4.93 11.39
C LYS A 383 -13.00 -4.80 10.33
N ASN A 384 -12.96 -5.72 9.37
CA ASN A 384 -11.96 -5.70 8.30
C ASN A 384 -12.32 -4.69 7.20
N SER A 385 -13.59 -4.26 7.09
CA SER A 385 -14.06 -3.27 6.10
C SER A 385 -13.58 -1.82 6.30
N GLY A 386 -12.67 -1.57 7.26
CA GLY A 386 -11.96 -0.29 7.40
C GLY A 386 -12.80 0.93 7.78
N LYS A 387 -14.08 0.75 8.14
CA LYS A 387 -14.99 1.84 8.54
C LYS A 387 -15.27 1.82 10.04
N LEU A 388 -14.68 2.77 10.77
CA LEU A 388 -15.23 3.26 12.05
C LEU A 388 -16.65 3.77 11.79
N GLU A 389 -17.64 3.22 12.50
CA GLU A 389 -19.01 3.63 12.88
C GLU A 389 -19.78 4.81 12.22
N ARG A 390 -19.30 5.45 11.14
CA ARG A 390 -19.90 6.68 10.58
C ARG A 390 -20.24 6.63 9.09
N SER A 391 -20.22 5.44 8.48
CA SER A 391 -20.78 5.27 7.13
C SER A 391 -22.06 4.47 7.22
N LEU A 392 -23.16 5.04 6.72
CA LEU A 392 -24.49 4.43 6.68
C LEU A 392 -24.54 3.04 6.00
N PHE A 393 -23.48 2.62 5.29
CA PHE A 393 -23.36 1.30 4.66
C PHE A 393 -21.90 0.76 4.68
N PRO A 394 -21.62 -0.41 5.29
CA PRO A 394 -20.30 -1.02 5.23
C PRO A 394 -19.95 -1.43 3.79
N TYR A 395 -18.66 -1.32 3.45
CA TYR A 395 -18.11 -1.65 2.14
C TYR A 395 -17.05 -2.75 2.32
N VAL A 396 -17.37 -3.97 1.90
CA VAL A 396 -16.47 -5.12 1.98
C VAL A 396 -15.58 -5.16 0.75
N THR A 397 -14.31 -5.50 0.92
CA THR A 397 -13.33 -5.75 -0.15
C THR A 397 -13.07 -7.25 -0.33
N ILE A 398 -12.50 -7.66 -1.48
CA ILE A 398 -12.06 -9.05 -1.69
C ILE A 398 -11.00 -9.45 -0.66
N SER A 399 -10.12 -8.54 -0.27
CA SER A 399 -9.09 -8.80 0.74
C SER A 399 -9.71 -9.08 2.11
N ASP A 400 -10.78 -8.38 2.47
CA ASP A 400 -11.47 -8.59 3.75
C ASP A 400 -12.02 -10.00 3.84
N ILE A 401 -12.62 -10.50 2.75
CA ILE A 401 -13.17 -11.86 2.66
C ILE A 401 -12.04 -12.90 2.64
N LYS A 402 -10.98 -12.67 1.84
CA LYS A 402 -9.83 -13.58 1.77
C LYS A 402 -9.20 -13.83 3.13
N ASN A 403 -9.15 -12.80 3.97
CA ASN A 403 -8.51 -12.83 5.28
C ASN A 403 -9.42 -13.33 6.40
N VAL A 404 -10.68 -13.71 6.11
CA VAL A 404 -11.54 -14.36 7.11
C VAL A 404 -10.94 -15.71 7.47
N GLU A 405 -10.61 -15.86 8.76
CA GLU A 405 -10.07 -17.10 9.34
C GLU A 405 -11.20 -18.13 9.47
N LEU A 406 -10.94 -19.35 8.98
CA LEU A 406 -11.87 -20.47 9.08
C LEU A 406 -11.69 -21.11 10.46
N ALA A 407 -12.45 -20.62 11.45
CA ALA A 407 -12.42 -21.18 12.80
C ALA A 407 -12.85 -22.66 12.78
N ALA A 408 -12.06 -23.54 13.42
CA ALA A 408 -12.29 -24.99 13.45
C ALA A 408 -13.67 -25.42 14.00
N ASN A 409 -14.32 -24.55 14.78
CA ASN A 409 -15.63 -24.79 15.39
C ASN A 409 -16.81 -24.42 14.47
N ALA A 410 -16.58 -23.67 13.40
CA ALA A 410 -17.63 -23.18 12.49
C ALA A 410 -17.61 -23.91 11.13
N ILE A 411 -16.45 -24.45 10.74
CA ILE A 411 -16.21 -25.06 9.44
C ILE A 411 -15.44 -26.35 9.67
N ASP A 412 -15.90 -27.45 9.08
CA ASP A 412 -15.27 -28.76 9.23
C ASP A 412 -13.98 -28.79 8.39
N LEU A 413 -12.88 -28.36 9.01
CA LEU A 413 -11.56 -28.28 8.38
C LEU A 413 -11.02 -29.65 7.93
N SER A 414 -11.60 -30.77 8.38
CA SER A 414 -11.24 -32.10 7.88
C SER A 414 -11.63 -32.31 6.41
N LEU A 415 -12.66 -31.57 5.95
CA LEU A 415 -13.11 -31.58 4.55
C LEU A 415 -12.13 -30.88 3.62
N LEU A 416 -11.31 -29.95 4.14
CA LEU A 416 -10.25 -29.28 3.37
C LEU A 416 -9.05 -30.19 3.08
N LYS A 417 -8.76 -31.15 3.96
CA LYS A 417 -7.64 -32.11 3.79
C LYS A 417 -7.94 -33.24 2.80
N LYS A 418 -9.22 -33.53 2.53
CA LYS A 418 -9.67 -34.51 1.52
C LYS A 418 -9.91 -33.89 0.13
N ALA A 419 -9.61 -32.61 0.00
CA ALA A 419 -9.88 -31.76 -1.17
C ALA A 419 -8.60 -31.27 -1.88
N ALA A 420 -7.42 -31.76 -1.46
CA ALA A 420 -6.11 -31.38 -1.99
C ALA A 420 -5.47 -32.53 -2.78
#